data_AF-A0A6B3EX05-F1
#
_entry.id   AF-A0A6B3EX05-F1
#
_cell.length_a   1.000
_cell.length_b   1.000
_cell.length_c   1.000
_cell.angle_alpha   90.00
_cell.angle_beta   90.00
_cell.angle_gamma   90.00
#
_symmetry.space_group_name_H-M   'P 1'
#
loop_
_entity.id
_entity.type
_entity.pdbx_description
1 polymer ?
#
loop_
_entity_poly.entity_id
_entity_poly.type
_entity_poly.pdbx_seq_one_letter_code
_entity_poly.pdbx_strand_id
1 'polypeptide(L)'
;AASTSAPFYINATGTTANHIDGNVSNISAKVTGTGCNVTFAGTTNGWYENTTKTLHITGGGSLAAGAGASCLGLITAGAHADFLANY
;
A
#
# COMPACT_ATOMS: atom_id res chain seq x y z
N ALA A 1 -4.58 -19.04 4.07
CA ALA A 1 -3.78 -19.26 2.84
C ALA A 1 -2.76 -18.14 2.76
N ALA A 2 -1.47 -18.45 2.63
CA ALA A 2 -0.47 -17.43 2.37
C ALA A 2 -0.64 -16.96 0.92
N SER A 3 -1.09 -15.72 0.74
CA SER A 3 -1.25 -15.12 -0.58
C SER A 3 0.14 -14.94 -1.19
N THR A 4 0.43 -15.62 -2.29
CA THR A 4 1.58 -15.29 -3.15
C THR A 4 1.26 -13.97 -3.85
N SER A 5 1.35 -12.86 -3.12
CA SER A 5 1.29 -11.54 -3.72
C SER A 5 2.53 -11.39 -4.59
N ALA A 6 2.35 -10.86 -5.80
CA ALA A 6 3.46 -10.34 -6.58
C ALA A 6 4.31 -9.41 -5.69
N PRO A 7 5.64 -9.38 -5.87
CA PRO A 7 6.50 -8.51 -5.07
C PRO A 7 6.04 -7.06 -5.23
N PHE A 8 6.06 -6.31 -4.13
CA PHE A 8 5.95 -4.87 -4.20
C PHE A 8 7.23 -4.30 -4.80
N TYR A 9 7.12 -3.22 -5.56
CA TYR A 9 8.27 -2.54 -6.15
C TYR A 9 8.53 -1.24 -5.42
N ILE A 10 9.79 -0.98 -5.08
CA ILE A 10 10.22 0.31 -4.56
C ILE A 10 10.83 1.10 -5.72
N ASN A 11 10.22 2.22 -6.06
CA ASN A 11 10.67 3.10 -7.12
C ASN A 11 11.18 4.40 -6.50
N ALA A 12 12.47 4.68 -6.65
CA ALA A 12 13.02 5.97 -6.25
C ALA A 12 12.44 7.08 -7.14
N THR A 13 11.90 8.14 -6.53
CA THR A 13 11.32 9.29 -7.21
C THR A 13 12.15 10.56 -7.03
N GLY A 14 13.00 10.59 -6.00
CA GLY A 14 13.87 11.73 -5.69
C GLY A 14 14.96 11.35 -4.71
N THR A 15 15.99 12.20 -4.62
CA THR A 15 17.08 12.05 -3.65
C THR A 15 17.39 13.40 -3.00
N THR A 16 17.66 13.37 -1.70
CA THR A 16 18.28 14.48 -0.97
C THR A 16 19.53 13.99 -0.26
N ALA A 17 20.21 14.86 0.48
CA ALA A 17 21.44 14.50 1.19
C ALA A 17 21.26 13.35 2.19
N ASN A 18 20.07 13.25 2.81
CA ASN A 18 19.81 12.30 3.90
C ASN A 18 18.75 11.24 3.58
N HIS A 19 17.89 11.46 2.57
CA HIS A 19 16.90 10.44 2.20
C HIS A 19 16.78 10.20 0.69
N ILE A 20 16.16 9.07 0.34
CA ILE A 20 15.72 8.74 -1.02
C ILE A 20 14.20 8.64 -0.97
N ASP A 21 13.50 9.57 -1.61
CA ASP A 21 12.05 9.51 -1.78
C ASP A 21 11.68 8.40 -2.76
N GLY A 22 10.54 7.77 -2.52
CA GLY A 22 10.04 6.77 -3.44
C GLY A 22 8.54 6.51 -3.33
N ASN A 23 8.04 5.75 -4.29
CA ASN A 23 6.76 5.08 -4.18
C ASN A 23 6.96 3.58 -4.03
N VAL A 24 6.10 2.95 -3.23
CA VAL A 24 5.91 1.51 -3.22
C VAL A 24 4.69 1.20 -4.08
N SER A 25 4.90 0.46 -5.16
CA SER A 25 3.83 0.05 -6.07
C SER A 25 3.54 -1.44 -5.98
N ASN A 26 2.44 -1.84 -6.59
CA ASN A 26 1.97 -3.23 -6.61
C ASN A 26 1.59 -3.74 -5.20
N ILE A 27 1.13 -2.85 -4.33
CA ILE A 27 0.53 -3.21 -3.05
C ILE A 27 -0.83 -3.80 -3.35
N SER A 28 -1.09 -5.00 -2.80
CA SER A 28 -2.38 -5.67 -2.90
C SER A 28 -2.71 -6.35 -1.58
N ALA A 29 -3.87 -6.03 -1.01
CA ALA A 29 -4.38 -6.65 0.21
C ALA A 29 -5.82 -7.10 -0.01
N LYS A 30 -6.08 -8.39 0.18
CA LYS A 30 -7.40 -8.98 -0.01
C LYS A 30 -8.01 -9.36 1.33
N VAL A 31 -9.21 -8.86 1.59
CA VAL A 31 -10.06 -9.24 2.72
C VAL A 31 -11.26 -9.99 2.19
N THR A 32 -11.43 -11.24 2.65
CA THR A 32 -12.56 -12.08 2.27
C THR A 32 -13.17 -12.76 3.49
N GLY A 33 -14.50 -12.78 3.55
CA GLY A 33 -15.29 -13.46 4.57
C GLY A 33 -16.78 -13.44 4.21
N THR A 34 -17.63 -13.98 5.06
CA THR A 34 -19.09 -13.94 4.86
C THR A 34 -19.56 -12.49 4.75
N GLY A 35 -20.11 -12.13 3.60
CA GLY A 35 -20.57 -10.76 3.33
C GLY A 35 -19.47 -9.73 3.05
N CYS A 36 -18.21 -10.15 2.93
CA CYS A 36 -17.10 -9.24 2.64
C CYS A 36 -16.18 -9.81 1.57
N ASN A 37 -16.03 -9.05 0.50
CA ASN A 37 -15.04 -9.27 -0.54
C ASN A 37 -14.51 -7.91 -0.97
N VAL A 38 -13.29 -7.60 -0.56
CA VAL A 38 -12.59 -6.40 -1.00
C VAL A 38 -11.14 -6.74 -1.30
N THR A 39 -10.63 -6.14 -2.36
CA THR A 39 -9.21 -6.10 -2.66
C THR A 39 -8.81 -4.64 -2.72
N PHE A 40 -7.90 -4.23 -1.84
CA PHE A 40 -7.23 -2.95 -1.91
C PHE A 40 -6.01 -3.09 -2.79
N ALA A 41 -5.87 -2.24 -3.80
CA ALA A 41 -4.71 -2.25 -4.68
C ALA A 41 -4.31 -0.82 -5.03
N GLY A 42 -3.02 -0.59 -5.22
CA GLY A 42 -2.50 0.71 -5.62
C GLY A 42 -1.05 0.93 -5.23
N THR A 43 -0.73 2.19 -4.99
CA THR A 43 0.59 2.64 -4.55
C THR A 43 0.51 3.32 -3.19
N THR A 44 1.63 3.35 -2.49
CA THR A 44 1.85 4.26 -1.35
C THR A 44 3.19 4.97 -1.50
N ASN A 45 3.39 6.01 -0.71
CA ASN A 45 4.60 6.83 -0.75
C ASN A 45 5.44 6.59 0.50
N GLY A 46 6.74 6.87 0.39
CA GLY A 46 7.65 6.79 1.51
C GLY A 46 9.04 7.31 1.16
N TRP A 47 9.98 7.16 2.08
CA TRP A 47 11.39 7.43 1.83
C TRP A 47 12.28 6.46 2.59
N TYR A 48 13.48 6.23 2.06
CA TYR A 48 14.55 5.55 2.75
C TYR A 48 15.44 6.58 3.46
N GLU A 49 15.57 6.48 4.78
CA GLU A 49 16.42 7.33 5.59
C GLU A 49 17.84 6.73 5.64
N ASN A 50 18.81 7.44 5.07
CA ASN A 50 20.14 6.92 4.86
C ASN A 50 20.97 6.93 6.15
N THR A 51 20.66 7.78 7.12
CA THR A 51 21.37 7.80 8.41
C THR A 51 21.01 6.59 9.28
N THR A 52 19.71 6.32 9.45
CA THR A 52 19.21 5.22 10.29
C THR A 52 19.09 3.90 9.54
N LYS A 53 19.24 3.92 8.21
CA LYS A 53 19.06 2.76 7.32
C LYS A 53 17.65 2.17 7.39
N THR A 54 16.65 3.00 7.65
CA THR A 54 15.24 2.59 7.82
C THR A 54 14.38 3.03 6.64
N LEU A 55 13.36 2.23 6.32
CA LEU A 55 12.36 2.58 5.32
C LEU A 55 11.12 3.15 6.02
N HIS A 56 10.77 4.39 5.72
CA HIS A 56 9.61 5.07 6.25
C HIS A 56 8.49 5.06 5.21
N ILE A 57 7.36 4.43 5.55
CA ILE A 57 6.16 4.47 4.72
C ILE A 57 5.16 5.42 5.37
N THR A 58 4.81 6.51 4.68
CA THR A 58 3.97 7.57 5.25
C THR A 58 2.48 7.40 4.99
N GLY A 59 2.08 6.34 4.30
CA GLY A 59 0.73 6.23 3.76
C GLY A 59 0.49 7.20 2.60
N GLY A 60 -0.78 7.43 2.27
CA GLY A 60 -1.18 8.12 1.05
C GLY A 60 -0.90 7.30 -0.22
N GLY A 61 -1.00 7.96 -1.38
CA GLY A 61 -0.91 7.32 -2.70
C GLY A 61 -2.29 7.05 -3.30
N SER A 62 -2.42 5.96 -4.07
CA SER A 62 -3.66 5.60 -4.76
C SER A 62 -4.30 4.31 -4.24
N LEU A 63 -3.88 3.85 -3.06
CA LEU A 63 -4.36 2.60 -2.47
C LEU A 63 -5.87 2.71 -2.15
N ALA A 64 -6.67 1.96 -2.90
CA ALA A 64 -8.12 2.00 -2.78
C ALA A 64 -8.76 0.64 -3.02
N ALA A 65 -9.96 0.47 -2.49
CA ALA A 65 -10.80 -0.69 -2.74
C ALA A 65 -11.16 -0.77 -4.22
N GLY A 66 -10.85 -1.90 -4.85
CA GLY A 66 -11.12 -2.15 -6.27
C GLY A 66 -12.60 -2.18 -6.62
N ALA A 67 -12.90 -2.19 -7.91
CA ALA A 67 -14.26 -2.32 -8.41
C ALA A 67 -14.93 -3.62 -7.90
N GLY A 68 -16.21 -3.53 -7.54
CA GLY A 68 -16.96 -4.66 -6.97
C GLY A 68 -16.65 -4.95 -5.50
N ALA A 69 -15.80 -4.15 -4.84
CA ALA A 69 -15.57 -4.25 -3.41
C ALA A 69 -16.87 -4.02 -2.63
N SER A 70 -17.22 -4.98 -1.78
CA SER A 70 -18.36 -4.87 -0.88
C SER A 70 -18.09 -5.65 0.41
N CYS A 71 -18.12 -4.96 1.53
CA CYS A 71 -18.12 -5.56 2.86
C CYS A 71 -19.35 -5.09 3.64
N LEU A 72 -20.51 -5.69 3.31
CA LEU A 72 -21.82 -5.33 3.85
C LEU A 72 -22.15 -3.82 3.71
N GLY A 73 -21.59 -3.17 2.68
CA GLY A 73 -21.73 -1.72 2.47
C GLY A 73 -20.84 -0.82 3.35
N LEU A 74 -20.06 -1.38 4.28
CA LEU A 74 -19.12 -0.61 5.11
C LEU A 74 -17.86 -0.20 4.34
N ILE A 75 -17.43 -1.06 3.41
CA ILE A 75 -16.34 -0.78 2.48
C ILE A 75 -16.92 -0.96 1.08
N THR A 76 -16.82 0.08 0.27
CA THR A 76 -17.28 0.12 -1.12
C THR A 76 -16.13 0.38 -2.07
N ALA A 77 -16.34 0.18 -3.37
CA ALA A 77 -15.37 0.57 -4.39
C ALA A 77 -14.93 2.03 -4.22
N GLY A 78 -13.63 2.28 -4.36
CA GLY A 78 -13.01 3.60 -4.18
C GLY A 78 -12.73 3.99 -2.73
N ALA A 79 -13.12 3.18 -1.73
CA ALA A 79 -12.75 3.44 -0.35
C ALA A 79 -11.22 3.45 -0.19
N HIS A 80 -10.69 4.52 0.39
CA HIS A 80 -9.25 4.69 0.62
C HIS A 80 -8.75 3.75 1.73
N ALA A 81 -7.51 3.29 1.61
CA ALA A 81 -6.80 2.60 2.67
C ALA A 81 -5.39 3.14 2.81
N ASP A 82 -4.94 3.30 4.04
CA ASP A 82 -3.54 3.61 4.35
C ASP A 82 -2.74 2.33 4.56
N PHE A 83 -1.51 2.34 4.05
CA PHE A 83 -0.54 1.28 4.29
C PHE A 83 0.46 1.74 5.36
N LEU A 84 0.55 0.98 6.45
CA LEU A 84 1.53 1.20 7.51
C LEU A 84 2.41 -0.04 7.63
N ALA A 85 3.72 0.14 7.50
CA ALA A 85 4.71 -0.90 7.73
C ALA A 85 5.98 -0.31 8.34
N ASN A 86 6.63 -1.08 9.23
CA ASN A 86 7.95 -0.79 9.77
C ASN A 86 8.90 -1.89 9.30
N TYR A 87 9.99 -1.51 8.62
CA TYR A 87 11.04 -2.39 8.12
C TYR A 87 12.41 -1.92 8.59
#